data_AF-A0A2D0SB63-F1
#
_entry.id   AF-A0A2D0SB63-F1
#
_cell.length_a   1.000
_cell.length_b   1.000
_cell.length_c   1.000
_cell.angle_alpha   90.00
_cell.angle_beta   90.00
_cell.angle_gamma   90.00
#
_symmetry.space_group_name_H-M   'P 1'
#
loop_
_entity.id
_entity.type
_entity.pdbx_description
1 polymer ?
#
loop_
_entity_poly.entity_id
_entity_poly.type
_entity_poly.pdbx_seq_one_letter_code
_entity_poly.pdbx_strand_id
1 'polypeptide(L)'
;MEYSLLRAHHPYALSASPVRRKLALFGIMLVLWLYVLYSCVGSCATVPSLRADRRRPEDAGLRSGIGSRLVPQARAWEDYDQTGVGVFSRDLNNVKSDDVTDVRTFPRNVLKGNEAETETERRGGDAGGERRSPVHSGGLSTFSNGSGTKRLPQAIIVGVKKGGTRALLEFLRVHPDVRAAGAEPHFFDRFYDNGLEWYRDLMPKTLDGQITMEKTPSYFVTREAPARIYSMSRSTKLIVVVRDPVTRAISDYTQTLSKRPDIPSFESLTFKNRTTGLIDTSWSAIQIGIYAKHLDNWLQFFPMRQILFVSGERLISDPAGELGRVQDFLGLKRIITDKHFYFNQTKGFPCLKKAEGSSKPHCLGKTKGRTHPNINPAVVQRLRDFYRPFNMKFYQMTGHNFGWD
;
A
#
# COMPACT_ATOMS: atom_id res chain seq x y z
N MET A 1 -19.36 -74.68 -21.82
CA MET A 1 -20.26 -74.98 -20.70
C MET A 1 -20.81 -73.68 -20.19
N GLU A 2 -22.14 -73.64 -20.08
CA GLU A 2 -22.99 -72.52 -19.72
C GLU A 2 -22.74 -71.96 -18.32
N TYR A 3 -23.30 -70.77 -18.07
CA TYR A 3 -24.08 -70.31 -16.91
C TYR A 3 -23.74 -68.85 -16.60
N SER A 4 -24.65 -67.92 -16.33
CA SER A 4 -26.05 -67.69 -16.68
C SER A 4 -26.33 -66.24 -16.27
N LEU A 5 -27.19 -65.59 -17.04
CA LEU A 5 -27.66 -64.22 -16.86
C LEU A 5 -28.51 -64.08 -15.58
N LEU A 6 -28.33 -62.98 -14.84
CA LEU A 6 -29.40 -62.40 -14.01
C LEU A 6 -29.45 -60.89 -14.22
N ARG A 7 -30.56 -60.48 -14.83
CA ARG A 7 -30.98 -59.12 -15.19
C ARG A 7 -31.87 -58.61 -14.07
N ALA A 8 -31.54 -57.49 -13.46
CA ALA A 8 -32.46 -56.75 -12.58
C ALA A 8 -32.73 -55.37 -13.17
N HIS A 9 -33.99 -55.11 -13.50
CA HIS A 9 -34.53 -53.84 -14.00
C HIS A 9 -34.91 -52.93 -12.83
N HIS A 10 -34.56 -51.64 -12.90
CA HIS A 10 -35.31 -50.55 -12.26
C HIS A 10 -35.07 -49.21 -13.00
N PRO A 11 -35.98 -48.22 -12.91
CA PRO A 11 -36.58 -47.56 -14.07
C PRO A 11 -36.12 -46.12 -14.27
N TYR A 12 -36.18 -45.66 -15.52
CA TYR A 12 -36.35 -44.27 -15.98
C TYR A 12 -35.72 -43.13 -15.14
N ALA A 13 -34.42 -42.88 -15.34
CA ALA A 13 -33.86 -41.56 -15.12
C ALA A 13 -34.25 -40.64 -16.29
N LEU A 14 -35.36 -39.91 -16.14
CA LEU A 14 -35.73 -38.83 -17.07
C LEU A 14 -34.66 -37.73 -17.02
N SER A 15 -33.87 -37.64 -18.09
CA SER A 15 -32.93 -36.56 -18.35
C SER A 15 -33.70 -35.24 -18.48
N ALA A 16 -33.75 -34.45 -17.39
CA ALA A 16 -34.34 -33.12 -17.42
C ALA A 16 -33.46 -32.19 -18.27
N SER A 17 -34.05 -31.63 -19.32
CA SER A 17 -33.34 -30.76 -20.27
C SER A 17 -32.69 -29.56 -19.56
N PRO A 18 -31.56 -29.03 -20.08
CA PRO A 18 -30.82 -27.91 -19.47
C PRO A 18 -31.70 -26.68 -19.18
N VAL A 19 -32.78 -26.51 -19.96
CA VAL A 19 -33.77 -25.43 -19.81
C VAL A 19 -34.58 -25.58 -18.52
N ARG A 20 -34.98 -26.80 -18.15
CA ARG A 20 -35.74 -27.06 -16.92
C ARG A 20 -34.91 -26.81 -15.65
N ARG A 21 -33.61 -27.09 -15.70
CA ARG A 21 -32.69 -26.75 -14.58
C ARG A 21 -32.52 -25.24 -14.42
N LYS A 22 -32.43 -24.49 -15.53
CA LYS A 22 -32.36 -23.03 -15.48
C LYS A 22 -33.66 -22.43 -14.92
N LEU A 23 -34.83 -22.92 -15.36
CA LEU A 23 -36.12 -22.47 -14.83
C LEU A 23 -36.29 -22.77 -13.33
N ALA A 24 -35.83 -23.93 -12.86
CA ALA A 24 -35.84 -24.26 -11.43
C ALA A 24 -34.95 -23.33 -10.60
N LEU A 25 -33.75 -22.98 -11.10
CA LEU A 25 -32.87 -22.02 -10.44
C LEU A 25 -33.44 -20.60 -10.41
N PHE A 26 -34.09 -20.16 -11.49
CA PHE A 26 -34.82 -18.89 -11.52
C PHE A 26 -35.98 -18.87 -10.52
N GLY A 27 -36.72 -19.97 -10.37
CA GLY A 27 -37.77 -20.11 -9.37
C GLY A 27 -37.25 -19.99 -7.93
N ILE A 28 -36.14 -20.66 -7.62
CA ILE A 28 -35.50 -20.59 -6.29
C ILE A 28 -35.01 -19.17 -5.99
N MET A 29 -34.39 -18.51 -6.97
CA MET A 29 -33.91 -17.12 -6.81
C MET A 29 -35.08 -16.14 -6.59
N LEU A 30 -36.21 -16.33 -7.28
CA LEU A 30 -37.41 -15.51 -7.10
C LEU A 30 -38.00 -15.68 -5.69
N VAL A 31 -38.08 -16.91 -5.18
CA VAL A 31 -38.59 -17.20 -3.84
C VAL A 31 -37.69 -16.59 -2.75
N LEU A 32 -36.37 -16.71 -2.90
CA LEU A 32 -35.42 -16.07 -1.97
C LEU A 32 -35.52 -14.54 -2.00
N TRP A 33 -35.72 -13.95 -3.18
CA TRP A 33 -35.87 -12.51 -3.32
C TRP A 33 -37.18 -11.99 -2.68
N LEU A 34 -38.29 -12.71 -2.87
CA LEU A 34 -39.57 -12.41 -2.21
C LEU A 34 -39.49 -12.59 -0.69
N TYR A 35 -38.75 -13.59 -0.20
CA TYR A 35 -38.54 -13.80 1.24
C TYR A 35 -37.74 -12.67 1.88
N VAL A 36 -36.71 -12.16 1.20
CA VAL A 36 -35.93 -10.98 1.67
C VAL A 36 -36.81 -9.74 1.71
N LEU A 37 -37.63 -9.49 0.69
CA LEU A 37 -38.59 -8.39 0.70
C LEU A 37 -39.61 -8.51 1.83
N TYR A 38 -40.16 -9.70 2.05
CA TYR A 38 -41.11 -9.95 3.14
C TYR A 38 -40.46 -9.71 4.52
N SER A 39 -39.20 -10.11 4.69
CA SER A 39 -38.45 -9.91 5.94
C SER A 39 -38.11 -8.43 6.21
N CYS A 40 -37.93 -7.63 5.17
CA CYS A 40 -37.68 -6.19 5.30
C CYS A 40 -38.93 -5.37 5.64
N VAL A 41 -40.13 -5.84 5.26
CA VAL A 41 -41.39 -5.14 5.60
C VAL A 41 -41.82 -5.40 7.06
N GLY A 42 -41.40 -6.52 7.66
CA GLY A 42 -41.73 -6.87 9.05
C GLY A 42 -40.96 -6.11 10.15
N SER A 43 -39.95 -5.31 9.80
CA SER A 43 -39.07 -4.64 10.80
C SER A 43 -39.30 -3.13 10.96
N CYS A 44 -40.35 -2.56 10.35
CA CYS A 44 -40.66 -1.12 10.44
C CYS A 44 -41.93 -0.77 11.24
N ALA A 45 -42.51 -1.72 11.98
CA ALA A 45 -43.67 -1.47 12.83
C ALA A 45 -43.38 -1.88 14.28
N THR A 46 -42.68 -1.02 15.03
CA THR A 46 -42.77 -0.92 16.51
C THR A 46 -41.91 0.25 16.98
N VAL A 47 -42.52 1.44 17.11
CA VAL A 47 -41.96 2.56 17.86
C VAL A 47 -42.85 2.79 19.07
N PRO A 48 -42.37 2.65 20.31
CA PRO A 48 -43.08 3.18 21.47
C PRO A 48 -42.72 4.66 21.66
N SER A 49 -43.76 5.48 21.69
CA SER A 49 -43.74 6.91 22.02
C SER A 49 -43.91 7.13 23.53
N LEU A 50 -43.46 8.31 24.00
CA LEU A 50 -43.77 9.02 25.26
C LEU A 50 -43.03 8.62 26.56
N ARG A 51 -42.16 9.54 27.05
CA ARG A 51 -42.57 10.56 28.03
C ARG A 51 -41.46 11.60 28.26
N ALA A 52 -41.80 12.86 28.02
CA ALA A 52 -41.07 14.02 28.51
C ALA A 52 -41.52 14.29 29.96
N ASP A 53 -40.58 14.40 30.90
CA ASP A 53 -40.83 15.01 32.20
C ASP A 53 -40.10 16.35 32.29
N ARG A 54 -40.89 17.39 32.58
CA ARG A 54 -40.47 18.78 32.81
C ARG A 54 -40.17 18.93 34.30
N ARG A 55 -38.94 19.30 34.66
CA ARG A 55 -38.72 20.05 35.91
C ARG A 55 -37.84 21.28 35.65
N ARG A 56 -38.34 22.42 36.12
CA ARG A 56 -37.73 23.75 36.11
C ARG A 56 -36.70 23.90 37.25
N PRO A 57 -35.83 24.94 37.19
CA PRO A 57 -34.70 25.15 38.09
C PRO A 57 -35.04 26.08 39.27
N GLU A 58 -34.24 26.01 40.34
CA GLU A 58 -34.09 27.08 41.33
C GLU A 58 -32.61 27.34 41.68
N ASP A 59 -32.38 28.57 42.11
CA ASP A 59 -31.16 29.38 42.15
C ASP A 59 -30.08 29.04 43.18
N ALA A 60 -28.86 29.53 42.88
CA ALA A 60 -27.84 30.16 43.74
C ALA A 60 -26.44 29.79 43.17
N GLY A 61 -25.47 30.66 42.94
CA GLY A 61 -25.22 32.01 43.41
C GLY A 61 -23.70 32.16 43.63
N LEU A 62 -23.09 33.08 42.87
CA LEU A 62 -21.92 33.90 43.24
C LEU A 62 -20.46 33.39 43.16
N ARG A 63 -19.65 34.29 42.55
CA ARG A 63 -18.21 34.65 42.73
C ARG A 63 -17.14 34.13 41.76
N SER A 64 -16.89 34.99 40.76
CA SER A 64 -15.63 35.72 40.48
C SER A 64 -14.27 35.05 40.74
N GLY A 65 -13.44 35.00 39.69
CA GLY A 65 -11.99 34.85 39.80
C GLY A 65 -11.30 34.93 38.44
N ILE A 66 -10.71 36.09 38.14
CA ILE A 66 -9.91 36.42 36.95
C ILE A 66 -8.60 35.63 36.94
N GLY A 67 -8.20 35.11 35.78
CA GLY A 67 -6.90 34.44 35.61
C GLY A 67 -6.60 34.10 34.14
N SER A 68 -6.13 35.10 33.41
CA SER A 68 -5.64 35.05 32.04
C SER A 68 -4.50 34.03 31.83
N ARG A 69 -4.57 33.20 30.78
CA ARG A 69 -3.38 32.77 30.03
C ARG A 69 -3.72 32.42 28.58
N LEU A 70 -3.08 33.17 27.69
CA LEU A 70 -3.08 33.07 26.23
C LEU A 70 -2.36 31.80 25.76
N VAL A 71 -2.97 31.05 24.84
CA VAL A 71 -2.28 30.26 23.80
C VAL A 71 -3.10 30.37 22.50
N PRO A 72 -2.49 30.65 21.33
CA PRO A 72 -3.24 31.06 20.14
C PRO A 72 -3.85 29.90 19.36
N GLN A 73 -5.02 30.22 18.82
CA GLN A 73 -5.87 29.49 17.89
C GLN A 73 -5.14 29.17 16.57
N ALA A 74 -5.22 27.91 16.16
CA ALA A 74 -4.82 27.46 14.82
C ALA A 74 -5.72 28.12 13.77
N ARG A 75 -5.13 28.92 12.87
CA ARG A 75 -5.81 29.47 11.70
C ARG A 75 -5.92 28.40 10.62
N ALA A 76 -7.15 28.22 10.16
CA ALA A 76 -7.49 27.59 8.88
C ALA A 76 -6.86 28.38 7.72
N TRP A 77 -6.45 27.67 6.67
CA TRP A 77 -6.02 28.28 5.41
C TRP A 77 -7.11 28.07 4.36
N GLU A 78 -7.77 29.17 4.03
CA GLU A 78 -8.41 29.44 2.74
C GLU A 78 -7.33 29.90 1.75
N ASP A 79 -7.55 29.55 0.48
CA ASP A 79 -6.96 30.06 -0.78
C ASP A 79 -5.49 30.52 -0.81
N TYR A 80 -4.69 29.76 -1.55
CA TYR A 80 -3.52 30.28 -2.25
C TYR A 80 -3.70 30.01 -3.75
N ASP A 81 -4.39 30.96 -4.40
CA ASP A 81 -4.44 31.07 -5.85
C ASP A 81 -3.35 32.02 -6.38
N GLN A 82 -3.04 31.81 -7.65
CA GLN A 82 -1.88 32.30 -8.39
C GLN A 82 -1.92 33.81 -8.70
N THR A 83 -0.81 34.50 -8.44
CA THR A 83 -0.34 35.70 -9.19
C THR A 83 1.19 35.73 -9.03
N GLY A 84 2.07 36.05 -9.98
CA GLY A 84 1.96 36.70 -11.27
C GLY A 84 3.26 37.49 -11.45
N VAL A 85 4.14 37.07 -12.36
CA VAL A 85 5.30 37.87 -12.80
C VAL A 85 4.88 38.55 -14.09
N GLY A 86 4.70 39.87 -14.05
CA GLY A 86 4.29 40.67 -15.20
C GLY A 86 5.47 41.38 -15.87
N VAL A 87 5.44 41.46 -17.21
CA VAL A 87 5.96 42.59 -18.00
C VAL A 87 5.12 42.72 -19.30
N PHE A 88 4.51 43.91 -19.47
CA PHE A 88 4.06 44.67 -20.66
C PHE A 88 3.94 43.97 -22.04
N SER A 89 2.85 44.12 -22.83
CA SER A 89 2.42 45.35 -23.51
C SER A 89 1.25 45.09 -24.49
N ARG A 90 0.32 46.07 -24.55
CA ARG A 90 -0.57 46.54 -25.64
C ARG A 90 -1.69 45.65 -26.24
N ASP A 91 -2.91 46.14 -25.99
CA ASP A 91 -4.04 46.41 -26.89
C ASP A 91 -4.45 45.38 -27.94
N LEU A 92 -5.67 44.86 -27.81
CA LEU A 92 -6.67 44.88 -28.89
C LEU A 92 -8.09 44.61 -28.36
N ASN A 93 -9.04 45.29 -28.99
CA ASN A 93 -10.44 45.46 -28.66
C ASN A 93 -11.33 44.21 -28.85
N ASN A 94 -12.34 44.11 -27.98
CA ASN A 94 -13.77 43.93 -28.30
C ASN A 94 -14.21 42.79 -29.26
N VAL A 95 -14.82 41.73 -28.71
CA VAL A 95 -15.94 41.00 -29.35
C VAL A 95 -16.91 40.49 -28.26
N LYS A 96 -18.20 40.71 -28.51
CA LYS A 96 -19.38 40.32 -27.70
C LYS A 96 -19.78 38.85 -27.89
N SER A 97 -20.49 38.35 -26.87
CA SER A 97 -21.69 37.48 -26.90
C SER A 97 -21.59 36.09 -27.55
N ASP A 98 -21.80 35.02 -26.77
CA ASP A 98 -23.13 34.39 -26.66
C ASP A 98 -23.14 33.18 -25.70
N ASP A 99 -24.38 32.86 -25.34
CA ASP A 99 -24.99 31.93 -24.39
C ASP A 99 -24.54 30.45 -24.46
N VAL A 100 -24.83 29.71 -23.37
CA VAL A 100 -25.37 28.33 -23.31
C VAL A 100 -25.03 27.65 -21.97
N THR A 101 -26.11 27.40 -21.23
CA THR A 101 -26.30 26.45 -20.11
C THR A 101 -25.87 25.01 -20.43
N ASP A 102 -25.26 24.28 -19.49
CA ASP A 102 -25.81 22.99 -19.02
C ASP A 102 -25.16 22.54 -17.70
N VAL A 103 -26.00 22.18 -16.74
CA VAL A 103 -25.65 21.53 -15.48
C VAL A 103 -25.60 20.03 -15.75
N ARG A 104 -24.44 19.38 -15.58
CA ARG A 104 -24.39 17.92 -15.44
C ARG A 104 -23.45 17.46 -14.32
N THR A 105 -24.11 16.99 -13.27
CA THR A 105 -23.65 16.01 -12.28
C THR A 105 -22.74 14.93 -12.88
N PHE A 106 -21.56 14.73 -12.26
CA PHE A 106 -20.64 13.66 -12.62
C PHE A 106 -20.94 12.36 -11.84
N PRO A 107 -20.97 11.19 -12.50
CA PRO A 107 -21.14 9.91 -11.83
C PRO A 107 -19.83 9.44 -11.19
N ARG A 108 -19.94 8.99 -9.93
CA ARG A 108 -18.99 8.05 -9.31
C ARG A 108 -18.88 6.81 -10.19
N ASN A 109 -17.68 6.51 -10.70
CA ASN A 109 -17.09 5.17 -10.85
C ASN A 109 -15.97 5.16 -11.89
N VAL A 110 -14.71 5.29 -11.45
CA VAL A 110 -13.56 4.61 -12.09
C VAL A 110 -12.52 4.30 -11.01
N LEU A 111 -12.78 3.29 -10.19
CA LEU A 111 -11.76 2.59 -9.40
C LEU A 111 -12.13 1.11 -9.34
N LYS A 112 -11.76 0.34 -10.37
CA LYS A 112 -11.65 -1.11 -10.28
C LYS A 112 -10.47 -1.58 -11.12
N GLY A 113 -9.64 -2.43 -10.52
CA GLY A 113 -8.56 -3.14 -11.19
C GLY A 113 -7.20 -2.91 -10.54
N ASN A 114 -6.93 -3.57 -9.41
CA ASN A 114 -5.56 -3.87 -8.96
C ASN A 114 -5.61 -5.13 -8.10
N GLU A 115 -5.70 -6.28 -8.76
CA GLU A 115 -5.46 -7.58 -8.14
C GLU A 115 -3.97 -7.71 -7.80
N ALA A 116 -3.72 -8.19 -6.58
CA ALA A 116 -2.41 -8.58 -6.09
C ALA A 116 -2.19 -10.05 -6.46
N GLU A 117 -1.03 -10.38 -7.03
CA GLU A 117 -0.68 -11.77 -7.29
C GLU A 117 0.29 -12.31 -6.24
N THR A 118 -0.15 -13.42 -5.68
CA THR A 118 0.56 -14.43 -4.89
C THR A 118 1.41 -15.28 -5.85
N GLU A 119 2.73 -15.31 -5.67
CA GLU A 119 3.63 -16.17 -6.47
C GLU A 119 3.72 -17.56 -5.83
N THR A 120 3.19 -18.58 -6.53
CA THR A 120 3.45 -20.00 -6.24
C THR A 120 4.30 -20.57 -7.37
N GLU A 121 5.57 -20.84 -7.12
CA GLU A 121 6.47 -21.50 -8.09
C GLU A 121 6.10 -22.99 -8.22
N ARG A 122 5.71 -23.40 -9.44
CA ARG A 122 5.64 -24.82 -9.85
C ARG A 122 6.97 -25.22 -10.48
N ARG A 123 7.62 -26.25 -9.94
CA ARG A 123 8.69 -27.00 -10.63
C ARG A 123 8.10 -28.27 -11.22
N GLY A 124 8.28 -28.45 -12.53
CA GLY A 124 8.09 -29.73 -13.21
C GLY A 124 9.38 -30.54 -13.20
N GLY A 125 9.24 -31.85 -13.07
CA GLY A 125 10.28 -32.86 -13.21
C GLY A 125 9.64 -34.24 -13.22
N ASP A 126 9.75 -34.91 -14.36
CA ASP A 126 9.23 -36.25 -14.66
C ASP A 126 10.25 -37.35 -14.27
N ALA A 127 9.74 -38.59 -14.23
CA ALA A 127 10.39 -39.90 -14.25
C ALA A 127 10.56 -40.69 -12.94
N GLY A 128 9.97 -41.90 -12.94
CA GLY A 128 10.58 -43.11 -12.41
C GLY A 128 10.00 -43.66 -11.10
N GLY A 129 9.13 -44.67 -11.20
CA GLY A 129 8.61 -45.39 -10.04
C GLY A 129 9.52 -46.51 -9.54
N GLU A 130 9.42 -46.83 -8.25
CA GLU A 130 9.46 -48.20 -7.72
C GLU A 130 8.95 -48.26 -6.28
N ARG A 131 8.18 -49.32 -5.99
CA ARG A 131 7.55 -49.63 -4.70
C ARG A 131 8.57 -50.22 -3.72
N ARG A 132 8.49 -49.86 -2.43
CA ARG A 132 8.72 -50.76 -1.28
C ARG A 132 8.16 -50.13 0.01
N SER A 133 7.42 -50.95 0.77
CA SER A 133 6.76 -50.62 2.06
C SER A 133 7.67 -51.03 3.26
N PRO A 134 7.22 -50.96 4.54
CA PRO A 134 7.77 -50.05 5.54
C PRO A 134 8.56 -50.76 6.66
N VAL A 135 9.45 -50.03 7.35
CA VAL A 135 10.04 -50.50 8.62
C VAL A 135 9.85 -49.43 9.70
N HIS A 136 9.09 -49.81 10.72
CA HIS A 136 8.99 -49.15 12.02
C HIS A 136 10.35 -49.11 12.72
N SER A 137 10.66 -48.00 13.41
CA SER A 137 10.71 -47.95 14.89
C SER A 137 11.69 -46.89 15.41
N GLY A 138 11.25 -46.19 16.47
CA GLY A 138 12.12 -45.75 17.56
C GLY A 138 12.91 -44.46 17.35
N GLY A 139 12.33 -43.33 17.79
CA GLY A 139 13.08 -42.11 17.99
C GLY A 139 12.17 -40.90 18.10
N LEU A 140 11.43 -40.81 19.21
CA LEU A 140 10.71 -39.60 19.62
C LEU A 140 11.73 -38.47 19.82
N SER A 141 12.10 -37.83 18.73
CA SER A 141 12.76 -36.54 18.73
C SER A 141 11.63 -35.52 18.81
N THR A 142 11.35 -35.07 20.02
CA THR A 142 10.60 -33.84 20.29
C THR A 142 11.41 -32.69 19.70
N PHE A 143 11.42 -32.56 18.38
CA PHE A 143 11.78 -31.33 17.72
C PHE A 143 10.68 -30.35 18.10
N SER A 144 11.05 -29.33 18.86
CA SER A 144 10.20 -28.24 19.34
C SER A 144 9.42 -27.59 18.19
N ASN A 145 8.30 -28.19 17.83
CA ASN A 145 7.45 -27.77 16.74
C ASN A 145 6.47 -26.73 17.30
N GLY A 146 6.94 -25.53 17.70
CA GLY A 146 5.99 -24.53 18.25
C GLY A 146 6.47 -23.30 19.00
N SER A 147 7.77 -23.02 19.16
CA SER A 147 8.21 -21.99 20.14
C SER A 147 7.98 -20.51 19.76
N GLY A 148 7.36 -20.21 18.61
CA GLY A 148 7.12 -18.82 18.16
C GLY A 148 5.63 -18.44 18.12
N THR A 149 5.33 -17.18 18.40
CA THR A 149 3.97 -16.61 18.33
C THR A 149 3.85 -15.60 17.20
N LYS A 150 2.65 -15.43 16.63
CA LYS A 150 2.40 -14.35 15.65
C LYS A 150 2.15 -13.06 16.42
N ARG A 151 2.92 -12.02 16.10
CA ARG A 151 2.85 -10.70 16.73
C ARG A 151 2.51 -9.66 15.67
N LEU A 152 1.77 -8.62 16.04
CA LEU A 152 1.58 -7.46 15.17
C LEU A 152 2.93 -6.77 14.90
N PRO A 153 3.11 -6.15 13.72
CA PRO A 153 4.40 -5.58 13.34
C PRO A 153 4.78 -4.38 14.21
N GLN A 154 5.95 -4.44 14.82
CA GLN A 154 6.52 -3.33 15.58
C GLN A 154 7.12 -2.25 14.67
N ALA A 155 7.50 -2.63 13.44
CA ALA A 155 7.97 -1.70 12.42
C ALA A 155 7.36 -1.98 11.03
N ILE A 156 7.02 -0.93 10.30
CA ILE A 156 6.35 -1.02 8.99
C ILE A 156 7.09 -0.18 7.95
N ILE A 157 7.39 -0.76 6.79
CA ILE A 157 7.87 -0.02 5.61
C ILE A 157 6.65 0.49 4.84
N VAL A 158 6.26 1.74 5.12
CA VAL A 158 5.00 2.33 4.62
C VAL A 158 5.12 2.92 3.21
N GLY A 159 6.33 3.11 2.71
CA GLY A 159 6.55 3.78 1.44
C GLY A 159 8.01 3.95 1.04
N VAL A 160 8.29 4.62 -0.09
CA VAL A 160 7.28 5.00 -1.11
C VAL A 160 7.24 4.00 -2.26
N LYS A 161 6.13 3.96 -3.00
CA LYS A 161 6.03 3.19 -4.24
C LYS A 161 7.20 3.59 -5.16
N LYS A 162 7.97 2.58 -5.58
CA LYS A 162 9.20 2.68 -6.41
C LYS A 162 10.44 3.25 -5.72
N GLY A 163 10.42 3.49 -4.41
CA GLY A 163 11.57 3.99 -3.65
C GLY A 163 12.67 2.96 -3.38
N GLY A 164 12.36 1.66 -3.46
CA GLY A 164 13.31 0.59 -3.12
C GLY A 164 12.87 -0.30 -1.95
N THR A 165 11.61 -0.18 -1.53
CA THR A 165 11.04 -0.88 -0.37
C THR A 165 11.27 -2.40 -0.37
N ARG A 166 11.19 -3.07 -1.54
CA ARG A 166 11.47 -4.52 -1.61
C ARG A 166 12.94 -4.83 -1.36
N ALA A 167 13.86 -4.03 -1.89
CA ALA A 167 15.29 -4.21 -1.66
C ALA A 167 15.60 -4.08 -0.16
N LEU A 168 15.08 -3.02 0.47
CA LEU A 168 15.27 -2.81 1.91
C LEU A 168 14.75 -4.00 2.73
N LEU A 169 13.55 -4.49 2.46
CA LEU A 169 12.98 -5.61 3.22
C LEU A 169 13.81 -6.90 3.04
N GLU A 170 14.21 -7.23 1.81
CA GLU A 170 15.05 -8.41 1.56
C GLU A 170 16.41 -8.30 2.26
N PHE A 171 17.01 -7.11 2.27
CA PHE A 171 18.29 -6.89 2.95
C PHE A 171 18.16 -7.00 4.47
N LEU A 172 17.07 -6.46 5.05
CA LEU A 172 16.81 -6.56 6.49
C LEU A 172 16.53 -7.99 6.96
N ARG A 173 15.90 -8.84 6.13
CA ARG A 173 15.62 -10.25 6.45
C ARG A 173 16.87 -11.11 6.64
N VAL A 174 18.05 -10.59 6.29
CA VAL A 174 19.33 -11.24 6.61
C VAL A 174 19.64 -11.16 8.11
N HIS A 175 19.08 -10.18 8.82
CA HIS A 175 19.29 -10.03 10.26
C HIS A 175 18.54 -11.14 11.03
N PRO A 176 19.19 -11.86 11.97
CA PRO A 176 18.57 -12.98 12.68
C PRO A 176 17.34 -12.58 13.52
N ASP A 177 17.31 -11.33 13.98
CA ASP A 177 16.20 -10.78 14.78
C ASP A 177 15.12 -10.08 13.95
N VAL A 178 15.09 -10.25 12.63
CA VAL A 178 14.04 -9.70 11.77
C VAL A 178 13.25 -10.81 11.12
N ARG A 179 11.92 -10.76 11.28
CA ARG A 179 10.99 -11.63 10.55
C ARG A 179 9.95 -10.74 9.86
N ALA A 180 9.68 -11.02 8.60
CA ALA A 180 8.76 -10.18 7.84
C ALA A 180 7.73 -10.96 7.04
N ALA A 181 6.53 -10.38 6.89
CA ALA A 181 5.55 -10.83 5.92
C ALA A 181 6.16 -10.83 4.51
N GLY A 182 5.94 -11.91 3.75
CA GLY A 182 6.50 -12.05 2.40
C GLY A 182 5.77 -11.21 1.34
N ALA A 183 4.44 -11.23 1.38
CA ALA A 183 3.57 -10.42 0.56
C ALA A 183 3.31 -9.04 1.19
N GLU A 184 2.81 -8.09 0.39
CA GLU A 184 2.33 -6.80 0.89
C GLU A 184 0.92 -6.99 1.46
N PRO A 185 0.69 -6.82 2.78
CA PRO A 185 -0.61 -7.16 3.38
C PRO A 185 -1.78 -6.31 2.90
N HIS A 186 -1.54 -5.05 2.54
CA HIS A 186 -2.62 -4.10 2.16
C HIS A 186 -3.75 -3.98 3.20
N PHE A 187 -3.40 -4.13 4.48
CA PHE A 187 -4.37 -4.09 5.56
C PHE A 187 -4.86 -2.66 5.80
N PHE A 188 -3.95 -1.69 5.99
CA PHE A 188 -4.34 -0.32 6.35
C PHE A 188 -4.90 0.52 5.20
N ASP A 189 -4.89 0.01 3.96
CA ASP A 189 -5.44 0.67 2.77
C ASP A 189 -6.63 -0.08 2.14
N ARG A 190 -6.60 -1.41 2.02
CA ARG A 190 -7.63 -2.16 1.27
C ARG A 190 -8.47 -3.11 2.13
N PHE A 191 -7.85 -3.75 3.11
CA PHE A 191 -8.43 -4.88 3.84
C PHE A 191 -8.64 -4.60 5.34
N TYR A 192 -8.82 -3.32 5.70
CA TYR A 192 -8.89 -2.89 7.10
C TYR A 192 -10.08 -3.52 7.84
N ASP A 193 -11.19 -3.69 7.13
CA ASP A 193 -12.45 -4.21 7.67
C ASP A 193 -12.36 -5.71 8.07
N ASN A 194 -11.29 -6.41 7.66
CA ASN A 194 -11.04 -7.79 8.08
C ASN A 194 -10.56 -7.89 9.55
N GLY A 195 -10.24 -6.77 10.19
CA GLY A 195 -9.85 -6.71 11.61
C GLY A 195 -8.39 -7.07 11.89
N LEU A 196 -7.92 -6.70 13.09
CA LEU A 196 -6.51 -6.89 13.51
C LEU A 196 -6.11 -8.35 13.67
N GLU A 197 -7.06 -9.23 13.98
CA GLU A 197 -6.84 -10.67 14.08
C GLU A 197 -6.42 -11.27 12.73
N TRP A 198 -7.18 -10.95 11.67
CA TRP A 198 -6.82 -11.32 10.30
C TRP A 198 -5.45 -10.80 9.91
N TYR A 199 -5.15 -9.54 10.26
CA TYR A 199 -3.83 -8.95 9.98
C TYR A 199 -2.70 -9.65 10.73
N ARG A 200 -2.89 -9.97 12.01
CA ARG A 200 -1.93 -10.73 12.83
C ARG A 200 -1.67 -12.11 12.24
N ASP A 201 -2.69 -12.74 11.66
CA ASP A 201 -2.55 -14.06 11.03
C ASP A 201 -1.71 -14.08 9.76
N LEU A 202 -1.52 -12.93 9.10
CA LEU A 202 -0.58 -12.81 7.98
C LEU A 202 0.88 -12.76 8.44
N MET A 203 1.13 -12.48 9.72
CA MET A 203 2.48 -12.29 10.25
C MET A 203 3.19 -13.63 10.46
N PRO A 204 4.53 -13.69 10.24
CA PRO A 204 5.31 -14.85 10.59
C PRO A 204 5.35 -15.05 12.12
N LYS A 205 5.50 -16.30 12.55
CA LYS A 205 5.85 -16.59 13.95
C LYS A 205 7.23 -16.00 14.26
N THR A 206 7.34 -15.36 15.42
CA THR A 206 8.58 -14.78 15.97
C THR A 206 8.88 -15.34 17.34
N LEU A 207 10.17 -15.44 17.66
CA LEU A 207 10.68 -15.67 19.00
C LEU A 207 10.79 -14.34 19.75
N ASP A 208 10.98 -14.41 21.06
CA ASP A 208 11.26 -13.23 21.87
C ASP A 208 12.58 -12.57 21.43
N GLY A 209 12.60 -11.24 21.40
CA GLY A 209 13.70 -10.44 20.87
C GLY A 209 13.63 -10.18 19.36
N GLN A 210 12.88 -10.98 18.58
CA GLN A 210 12.71 -10.72 17.15
C GLN A 210 11.66 -9.63 16.88
N ILE A 211 11.90 -8.85 15.83
CA ILE A 211 10.98 -7.83 15.31
C ILE A 211 10.18 -8.42 14.16
N THR A 212 8.86 -8.29 14.24
CA THR A 212 7.94 -8.54 13.12
C THR A 212 7.81 -7.29 12.28
N MET A 213 7.95 -7.44 10.96
CA MET A 213 7.81 -6.35 9.99
C MET A 213 6.88 -6.70 8.84
N GLU A 214 6.38 -5.66 8.18
CA GLU A 214 5.75 -5.76 6.87
C GLU A 214 6.12 -4.56 5.99
N LYS A 215 5.73 -4.66 4.72
CA LYS A 215 5.94 -3.64 3.71
C LYS A 215 4.69 -3.48 2.87
N THR A 216 4.14 -2.27 2.84
CA THR A 216 3.06 -1.90 1.91
C THR A 216 3.26 -0.45 1.44
N PRO A 217 3.86 -0.24 0.25
CA PRO A 217 4.29 1.09 -0.17
C PRO A 217 3.17 2.11 -0.43
N SER A 218 1.92 1.65 -0.57
CA SER A 218 0.75 2.52 -0.75
C SER A 218 0.33 3.21 0.53
N TYR A 219 0.65 2.67 1.72
CA TYR A 219 0.25 3.27 2.99
C TYR A 219 0.69 4.73 3.09
N PHE A 220 1.88 5.07 2.60
CA PHE A 220 2.42 6.43 2.70
C PHE A 220 1.48 7.50 2.12
N VAL A 221 0.68 7.16 1.10
CA VAL A 221 -0.25 8.07 0.44
C VAL A 221 -1.72 7.79 0.76
N THR A 222 -2.00 6.75 1.55
CA THR A 222 -3.35 6.45 2.03
C THR A 222 -3.70 7.39 3.17
N ARG A 223 -4.75 8.19 2.99
CA ARG A 223 -5.16 9.24 3.94
C ARG A 223 -5.42 8.70 5.35
N GLU A 224 -6.08 7.55 5.46
CA GLU A 224 -6.51 6.94 6.71
C GLU A 224 -5.42 6.11 7.39
N ALA A 225 -4.35 5.74 6.67
CA ALA A 225 -3.34 4.81 7.18
C ALA A 225 -2.63 5.29 8.45
N PRO A 226 -2.22 6.58 8.59
CA PRO A 226 -1.58 7.05 9.83
C PRO A 226 -2.47 6.85 11.06
N ALA A 227 -3.74 7.25 10.98
CA ALA A 227 -4.71 7.09 12.08
C ALA A 227 -4.91 5.61 12.43
N ARG A 228 -5.07 4.75 11.42
CA ARG A 228 -5.30 3.32 11.62
C ARG A 228 -4.10 2.61 12.25
N ILE A 229 -2.88 2.92 11.79
CA ILE A 229 -1.64 2.34 12.36
C ILE A 229 -1.44 2.85 13.79
N TYR A 230 -1.69 4.13 14.04
CA TYR A 230 -1.59 4.72 15.38
C TYR A 230 -2.56 4.06 16.38
N SER A 231 -3.79 3.77 15.92
CA SER A 231 -4.79 3.04 16.72
C SER A 231 -4.39 1.60 17.01
N MET A 232 -3.63 0.94 16.11
CA MET A 232 -3.07 -0.39 16.39
C MET A 232 -1.99 -0.32 17.47
N SER A 233 -1.02 0.58 17.31
CA SER A 233 -0.01 0.83 18.33
C SER A 233 0.64 2.21 18.12
N ARG A 234 0.64 3.00 19.19
CA ARG A 234 1.24 4.34 19.20
C ARG A 234 2.78 4.30 19.14
N SER A 235 3.39 3.15 19.44
CA SER A 235 4.85 2.96 19.45
C SER A 235 5.40 2.37 18.15
N THR A 236 4.56 2.08 17.14
CA THR A 236 5.01 1.55 15.85
C THR A 236 6.07 2.45 15.23
N LYS A 237 7.17 1.85 14.77
CA LYS A 237 8.22 2.52 14.00
C LYS A 237 7.89 2.47 12.52
N LEU A 238 8.12 3.56 11.82
CA LEU A 238 7.78 3.71 10.40
C LEU A 238 9.06 3.93 9.61
N ILE A 239 9.17 3.25 8.47
CA ILE A 239 10.28 3.43 7.53
C ILE A 239 9.73 3.86 6.19
N VAL A 240 10.32 4.92 5.62
CA VAL A 240 10.01 5.45 4.30
C VAL A 240 11.28 5.44 3.46
N VAL A 241 11.33 4.59 2.44
CA VAL A 241 12.40 4.58 1.44
C VAL A 241 12.04 5.58 0.36
N VAL A 242 12.70 6.73 0.38
CA VAL A 242 12.49 7.81 -0.59
C VAL A 242 13.47 7.71 -1.75
N ARG A 243 13.19 8.42 -2.83
CA ARG A 243 13.96 8.44 -4.08
C ARG A 243 13.73 9.78 -4.76
N ASP A 244 14.63 10.24 -5.62
CA ASP A 244 14.42 11.40 -6.51
C ASP A 244 13.00 11.31 -7.11
N PRO A 245 12.09 12.27 -6.81
CA PRO A 245 10.70 12.22 -7.25
C PRO A 245 10.52 12.06 -8.76
N VAL A 246 11.43 12.62 -9.57
CA VAL A 246 11.40 12.52 -11.03
C VAL A 246 11.70 11.09 -11.45
N THR A 247 12.82 10.53 -10.97
CA THR A 247 13.18 9.15 -11.32
C THR A 247 12.20 8.12 -10.76
N ARG A 248 11.58 8.43 -9.60
CA ARG A 248 10.50 7.66 -8.99
C ARG A 248 9.24 7.66 -9.87
N ALA A 249 8.82 8.82 -10.37
CA ALA A 249 7.68 8.97 -11.28
C ALA A 249 7.88 8.18 -12.58
N ILE A 250 9.07 8.30 -13.20
CA ILE A 250 9.43 7.53 -14.40
C ILE A 250 9.41 6.02 -14.11
N SER A 251 9.89 5.59 -12.95
CA SER A 251 9.86 4.18 -12.56
C SER A 251 8.44 3.64 -12.30
N ASP A 252 7.53 4.51 -11.89
CA ASP A 252 6.12 4.21 -11.67
C ASP A 252 5.39 4.03 -13.01
N TYR A 253 5.59 4.99 -13.91
CA TYR A 253 5.14 4.91 -15.29
C TYR A 253 5.66 3.65 -15.99
N THR A 254 6.96 3.37 -15.92
CA THR A 254 7.59 2.18 -16.54
C THR A 254 6.95 0.88 -16.06
N GLN A 255 6.58 0.79 -14.78
CA GLN A 255 5.86 -0.38 -14.27
C GLN A 255 4.44 -0.46 -14.82
N THR A 256 3.75 0.67 -14.94
CA THR A 256 2.40 0.71 -15.53
C THR A 256 2.45 0.32 -17.01
N LEU A 257 3.42 0.85 -17.76
CA LEU A 257 3.67 0.52 -19.16
C LEU A 257 3.92 -0.97 -19.36
N SER A 258 4.69 -1.62 -18.47
CA SER A 258 4.94 -3.07 -18.56
C SER A 258 3.70 -3.94 -18.36
N LYS A 259 2.63 -3.39 -17.76
CA LYS A 259 1.36 -4.08 -17.55
C LYS A 259 0.29 -3.67 -18.56
N ARG A 260 0.36 -2.44 -19.05
CA ARG A 260 -0.56 -1.83 -20.02
C ARG A 260 0.28 -1.10 -21.07
N PRO A 261 0.70 -1.79 -22.14
CA PRO A 261 1.58 -1.22 -23.17
C PRO A 261 0.94 -0.08 -23.98
N ASP A 262 -0.39 0.04 -23.93
CA ASP A 262 -1.23 0.97 -24.69
C ASP A 262 -1.44 2.33 -24.01
N ILE A 263 -0.82 2.57 -22.85
CA ILE A 263 -0.93 3.86 -22.17
C ILE A 263 -0.23 5.00 -22.94
N PRO A 264 -0.68 6.27 -22.82
CA PRO A 264 0.00 7.41 -23.42
C PRO A 264 1.44 7.58 -22.90
N SER A 265 2.25 8.34 -23.64
CA SER A 265 3.64 8.60 -23.25
C SER A 265 3.74 9.28 -21.87
N PHE A 266 4.90 9.14 -21.22
CA PHE A 266 5.18 9.81 -19.96
C PHE A 266 4.98 11.33 -20.05
N GLU A 267 5.46 11.95 -21.12
CA GLU A 267 5.30 13.38 -21.39
C GLU A 267 3.84 13.77 -21.53
N SER A 268 3.03 12.92 -22.18
CA SER A 268 1.62 13.19 -22.41
C SER A 268 0.82 13.16 -21.10
N LEU A 269 1.15 12.25 -20.19
CA LEU A 269 0.52 12.14 -18.86
C LEU A 269 1.06 13.16 -17.85
N THR A 270 2.22 13.76 -18.10
CA THR A 270 2.86 14.70 -17.17
C THR A 270 2.15 16.05 -17.13
N PHE A 271 1.55 16.50 -18.23
CA PHE A 271 0.98 17.84 -18.33
C PHE A 271 -0.55 17.79 -18.44
N LYS A 272 -1.22 18.60 -17.64
CA LYS A 272 -2.64 18.91 -17.82
C LYS A 272 -2.83 19.81 -19.04
N ASN A 273 -1.89 20.72 -19.27
CA ASN A 273 -1.82 21.55 -20.48
C ASN A 273 -0.36 21.70 -20.91
N ARG A 274 -0.01 21.08 -22.04
CA ARG A 274 1.37 21.04 -22.56
C ARG A 274 1.88 22.40 -23.04
N THR A 275 1.00 23.24 -23.58
CA THR A 275 1.35 24.57 -24.11
C THR A 275 1.77 25.52 -23.00
N THR A 276 1.01 25.54 -21.90
CA THR A 276 1.32 26.34 -20.71
C THR A 276 2.43 25.69 -19.86
N GLY A 277 2.62 24.37 -19.99
CA GLY A 277 3.52 23.61 -19.15
C GLY A 277 2.96 23.28 -17.77
N LEU A 278 1.65 23.40 -17.59
CA LEU A 278 0.96 23.07 -16.35
C LEU A 278 1.04 21.55 -16.11
N ILE A 279 1.77 21.15 -15.07
CA ILE A 279 1.91 19.75 -14.65
C ILE A 279 0.59 19.23 -14.07
N ASP A 280 0.22 18.00 -14.45
CA ASP A 280 -0.93 17.32 -13.89
C ASP A 280 -0.59 16.71 -12.53
N THR A 281 -0.91 17.43 -11.46
CA THR A 281 -0.72 16.97 -10.08
C THR A 281 -1.76 15.93 -9.63
N SER A 282 -2.82 15.72 -10.42
CA SER A 282 -3.81 14.65 -10.17
C SER A 282 -3.30 13.28 -10.63
N TRP A 283 -2.31 13.25 -11.51
CA TRP A 283 -1.69 12.00 -11.92
C TRP A 283 -0.90 11.39 -10.75
N SER A 284 -1.27 10.16 -10.36
CA SER A 284 -0.66 9.47 -9.22
C SER A 284 0.88 9.36 -9.28
N ALA A 285 1.47 9.26 -10.48
CA ALA A 285 2.92 9.23 -10.61
C ALA A 285 3.59 10.57 -10.26
N ILE A 286 2.86 11.69 -10.34
CA ILE A 286 3.35 12.98 -9.84
C ILE A 286 3.01 13.13 -8.35
N GLN A 287 1.75 12.89 -8.00
CA GLN A 287 1.24 13.13 -6.65
C GLN A 287 2.02 12.39 -5.55
N ILE A 288 2.44 11.14 -5.79
CA ILE A 288 3.22 10.34 -4.83
C ILE A 288 4.58 10.99 -4.52
N GLY A 289 5.18 11.70 -5.48
CA GLY A 289 6.50 12.33 -5.34
C GLY A 289 6.51 13.57 -4.44
N ILE A 290 5.35 14.11 -4.08
CA ILE A 290 5.21 15.29 -3.22
C ILE A 290 5.34 14.87 -1.75
N TYR A 291 6.53 14.39 -1.36
CA TYR A 291 6.73 13.72 -0.06
C TYR A 291 6.39 14.58 1.14
N ALA A 292 6.70 15.88 1.12
CA ALA A 292 6.37 16.81 2.19
C ALA A 292 4.87 16.83 2.51
N LYS A 293 4.01 16.83 1.49
CA LYS A 293 2.55 16.83 1.65
C LYS A 293 2.06 15.57 2.36
N HIS A 294 2.58 14.42 1.98
CA HIS A 294 2.20 13.16 2.60
C HIS A 294 2.74 13.08 4.03
N LEU A 295 3.96 13.54 4.26
CA LEU A 295 4.57 13.58 5.59
C LEU A 295 3.75 14.44 6.58
N ASP A 296 3.20 15.57 6.15
CA ASP A 296 2.30 16.38 6.98
C ASP A 296 1.10 15.55 7.51
N ASN A 297 0.59 14.58 6.75
CA ASN A 297 -0.46 13.66 7.20
C ASN A 297 0.03 12.68 8.28
N TRP A 298 1.26 12.17 8.14
CA TRP A 298 1.84 11.24 9.11
C TRP A 298 2.20 11.92 10.44
N LEU A 299 2.68 13.16 10.38
CA LEU A 299 3.11 13.92 11.58
C LEU A 299 1.97 14.36 12.48
N GLN A 300 0.71 14.29 12.01
CA GLN A 300 -0.47 14.47 12.88
C GLN A 300 -0.62 13.36 13.92
N PHE A 301 -0.02 12.18 13.69
CA PHE A 301 -0.17 10.99 14.54
C PHE A 301 1.16 10.52 15.12
N PHE A 302 2.23 10.54 14.32
CA PHE A 302 3.53 10.00 14.72
C PHE A 302 4.56 11.13 14.89
N PRO A 303 5.32 11.13 16.00
CA PRO A 303 6.43 12.07 16.14
C PRO A 303 7.55 11.72 15.15
N MET A 304 8.30 12.72 14.68
CA MET A 304 9.39 12.53 13.71
C MET A 304 10.39 11.42 14.10
N ARG A 305 10.70 11.29 15.40
CA ARG A 305 11.60 10.24 15.93
C ARG A 305 11.15 8.79 15.68
N GLN A 306 9.87 8.58 15.36
CA GLN A 306 9.32 7.26 15.00
C GLN A 306 9.30 7.02 13.49
N ILE A 307 9.81 7.95 12.68
CA ILE A 307 9.85 7.83 11.22
C ILE A 307 11.30 7.91 10.76
N LEU A 308 11.77 6.85 10.10
CA LEU A 308 13.07 6.84 9.44
C LEU A 308 12.91 7.03 7.94
N PHE A 309 13.66 7.98 7.38
CA PHE A 309 13.78 8.17 5.95
C PHE A 309 15.09 7.56 5.44
N VAL A 310 14.96 6.57 4.55
CA VAL A 310 16.05 5.84 3.91
C VAL A 310 16.23 6.37 2.49
N SER A 311 17.47 6.66 2.10
CA SER A 311 17.79 7.10 0.74
C SER A 311 17.80 5.89 -0.19
N GLY A 312 16.91 5.89 -1.19
CA GLY A 312 16.87 4.86 -2.22
C GLY A 312 18.10 4.87 -3.12
N GLU A 313 18.67 6.05 -3.39
CA GLU A 313 19.93 6.20 -4.12
C GLU A 313 21.09 5.56 -3.33
N ARG A 314 21.20 5.89 -2.04
CA ARG A 314 22.25 5.34 -1.19
C ARG A 314 22.04 3.86 -0.88
N LEU A 315 20.81 3.36 -0.86
CA LEU A 315 20.52 1.93 -0.76
C LEU A 315 21.06 1.14 -1.96
N ILE A 316 21.27 1.80 -3.10
CA ILE A 316 21.90 1.21 -4.29
C ILE A 316 23.43 1.34 -4.22
N SER A 317 23.95 2.53 -3.92
CA SER A 317 25.40 2.80 -3.95
C SER A 317 26.16 2.30 -2.73
N ASP A 318 25.55 2.36 -1.54
CA ASP A 318 26.09 1.94 -0.25
C ASP A 318 24.99 1.28 0.61
N PRO A 319 24.55 0.06 0.25
CA PRO A 319 23.49 -0.65 0.99
C PRO A 319 23.88 -0.89 2.45
N ALA A 320 25.14 -1.20 2.74
CA ALA A 320 25.61 -1.45 4.10
C ALA A 320 25.49 -0.21 4.99
N GLY A 321 25.86 0.98 4.48
CA GLY A 321 25.72 2.23 5.19
C GLY A 321 24.27 2.60 5.51
N GLU A 322 23.35 2.41 4.57
CA GLU A 322 21.92 2.65 4.84
C GLU A 322 21.34 1.61 5.81
N LEU A 323 21.69 0.32 5.68
CA LEU A 323 21.26 -0.72 6.60
C LEU A 323 21.82 -0.52 8.02
N GLY A 324 22.99 0.10 8.17
CA GLY A 324 23.52 0.54 9.47
C GLY A 324 22.62 1.55 10.17
N ARG A 325 22.02 2.50 9.44
CA ARG A 325 21.05 3.46 10.00
C ARG A 325 19.73 2.79 10.38
N VAL A 326 19.28 1.84 9.55
CA VAL A 326 18.02 1.13 9.79
C VAL A 326 18.12 0.20 11.01
N GLN A 327 19.24 -0.51 11.18
CA GLN A 327 19.47 -1.36 12.35
C GLN A 327 19.42 -0.54 13.65
N ASP A 328 20.13 0.60 13.70
CA ASP A 328 20.10 1.50 14.87
C ASP A 328 18.70 2.01 15.17
N PHE A 329 17.98 2.46 14.14
CA PHE A 329 16.63 2.95 14.29
C PHE A 329 15.68 1.88 14.85
N LEU A 330 15.86 0.62 14.44
CA LEU A 330 15.07 -0.51 14.95
C LEU A 330 15.55 -1.01 16.32
N GLY A 331 16.68 -0.51 16.84
CA GLY A 331 17.30 -1.00 18.08
C GLY A 331 17.94 -2.39 17.92
N LEU A 332 18.32 -2.75 16.69
CA LEU A 332 18.98 -4.00 16.35
C LEU A 332 20.50 -3.85 16.41
N LYS A 333 21.20 -4.95 16.69
CA LYS A 333 22.65 -5.00 16.55
C LYS A 333 23.04 -4.79 15.08
N ARG A 334 24.12 -4.05 14.81
CA ARG A 334 24.67 -3.91 13.46
C ARG A 334 25.36 -5.19 12.99
N ILE A 335 24.58 -6.12 12.45
CA ILE A 335 25.06 -7.40 11.90
C ILE A 335 25.22 -7.30 10.37
N ILE A 336 24.26 -6.66 9.70
CA ILE A 336 24.30 -6.47 8.26
C ILE A 336 25.38 -5.43 7.94
N THR A 337 26.33 -5.83 7.11
CA THR A 337 27.56 -5.11 6.74
C THR A 337 27.85 -5.29 5.25
N ASP A 338 28.87 -4.59 4.75
CA ASP A 338 29.41 -4.69 3.38
C ASP A 338 29.65 -6.14 2.92
N LYS A 339 30.07 -7.02 3.84
CA LYS A 339 30.32 -8.43 3.56
C LYS A 339 29.09 -9.18 3.05
N HIS A 340 27.88 -8.72 3.35
CA HIS A 340 26.63 -9.35 2.93
C HIS A 340 26.24 -9.03 1.49
N PHE A 341 26.88 -8.04 0.87
CA PHE A 341 26.54 -7.54 -0.45
C PHE A 341 27.63 -7.86 -1.47
N TYR A 342 27.21 -8.01 -2.73
CA TYR A 342 28.08 -7.94 -3.90
C TYR A 342 27.38 -7.15 -5.00
N PHE A 343 28.12 -6.47 -5.85
CA PHE A 343 27.54 -5.73 -6.97
C PHE A 343 27.45 -6.63 -8.21
N ASN A 344 26.26 -6.74 -8.79
CA ASN A 344 26.08 -7.47 -10.04
C ASN A 344 26.17 -6.48 -11.22
N GLN A 345 27.29 -6.50 -11.95
CA GLN A 345 27.54 -5.59 -13.07
C GLN A 345 26.50 -5.72 -14.19
N THR A 346 26.09 -6.95 -14.53
CA THR A 346 25.07 -7.20 -15.56
C THR A 346 23.71 -6.64 -15.16
N LYS A 347 23.35 -6.73 -13.88
CA LYS A 347 22.08 -6.20 -13.37
C LYS A 347 22.15 -4.69 -13.12
N GLY A 348 23.33 -4.16 -12.76
CA GLY A 348 23.54 -2.77 -12.34
C GLY A 348 23.05 -2.47 -10.92
N PHE A 349 22.88 -3.49 -10.07
CA PHE A 349 22.36 -3.33 -8.70
C PHE A 349 23.11 -4.22 -7.70
N PRO A 350 23.17 -3.83 -6.40
CA PRO A 350 23.67 -4.71 -5.35
C PRO A 350 22.73 -5.91 -5.14
N CYS A 351 23.33 -7.05 -4.83
CA CYS A 351 22.68 -8.31 -4.53
C CYS A 351 23.21 -8.88 -3.20
N LEU A 352 22.46 -9.80 -2.60
CA LEU A 352 22.87 -10.47 -1.37
C LEU A 352 23.79 -11.66 -1.68
N LYS A 353 24.94 -11.76 -1.01
CA LYS A 353 25.82 -12.93 -1.13
C LYS A 353 25.16 -14.20 -0.58
N LYS A 354 24.33 -14.05 0.46
CA LYS A 354 23.49 -15.10 1.04
C LYS A 354 22.16 -14.48 1.44
N ALA A 355 21.05 -15.01 0.91
CA ALA A 355 19.72 -14.60 1.33
C ALA A 355 19.27 -15.36 2.59
N GLU A 356 18.23 -14.84 3.25
CA GLU A 356 17.58 -15.52 4.36
C GLU A 356 17.17 -16.96 3.94
N GLY A 357 17.62 -17.96 4.70
CA GLY A 357 17.29 -19.37 4.43
C GLY A 357 17.96 -19.98 3.19
N SER A 358 18.91 -19.29 2.54
CA SER A 358 19.62 -19.80 1.36
C SER A 358 21.13 -19.63 1.47
N SER A 359 21.88 -20.66 1.08
CA SER A 359 23.35 -20.60 0.95
C SER A 359 23.82 -19.93 -0.34
N LYS A 360 22.91 -19.66 -1.29
CA LYS A 360 23.22 -19.12 -2.61
C LYS A 360 23.05 -17.59 -2.67
N PRO A 361 23.80 -16.91 -3.56
CA PRO A 361 23.57 -15.50 -3.86
C PRO A 361 22.14 -15.23 -4.35
N HIS A 362 21.60 -14.07 -4.00
CA HIS A 362 20.26 -13.65 -4.39
C HIS A 362 20.27 -12.22 -4.93
N CYS A 363 19.90 -12.08 -6.19
CA CYS A 363 19.55 -10.81 -6.79
C CYS A 363 18.03 -10.67 -6.87
N LEU A 364 17.53 -9.45 -6.71
CA LEU A 364 16.11 -9.18 -6.94
C LEU A 364 15.70 -9.55 -8.37
N GLY A 365 14.47 -10.04 -8.55
CA GLY A 365 13.94 -10.50 -9.83
C GLY A 365 13.89 -9.44 -10.95
N LYS A 366 13.53 -9.87 -12.16
CA LYS A 366 13.47 -9.02 -13.38
C LYS A 366 12.55 -7.80 -13.24
N THR A 367 11.55 -7.89 -12.36
CA THR A 367 10.62 -6.79 -12.06
C THR A 367 11.24 -5.68 -11.21
N LYS A 368 12.49 -5.82 -10.75
CA LYS A 368 13.23 -4.81 -9.97
C LYS A 368 14.47 -4.37 -10.76
N GLY A 369 14.57 -3.06 -11.01
CA GLY A 369 15.58 -2.49 -11.90
C GLY A 369 15.20 -2.55 -13.38
N ARG A 370 13.95 -2.23 -13.74
CA ARG A 370 13.53 -2.15 -15.15
C ARG A 370 14.26 -1.01 -15.85
N THR A 371 14.65 -1.21 -17.10
CA THR A 371 15.09 -0.14 -17.98
C THR A 371 14.00 0.89 -18.13
N HIS A 372 14.33 2.16 -17.92
CA HIS A 372 13.39 3.26 -18.09
C HIS A 372 13.36 3.72 -19.56
N PRO A 373 12.20 4.16 -20.08
CA PRO A 373 12.16 4.81 -21.38
C PRO A 373 12.95 6.12 -21.35
N ASN A 374 13.49 6.51 -22.50
CA ASN A 374 14.13 7.82 -22.64
C ASN A 374 13.04 8.90 -22.57
N ILE A 375 13.21 9.86 -21.66
CA ILE A 375 12.24 10.95 -21.44
C ILE A 375 12.83 12.23 -21.99
N ASN A 376 12.01 13.06 -22.64
CA ASN A 376 12.46 14.36 -23.15
C ASN A 376 13.13 15.19 -22.01
N PRO A 377 14.40 15.64 -22.17
CA PRO A 377 15.12 16.39 -21.15
C PRO A 377 14.40 17.65 -20.67
N ALA A 378 13.66 18.34 -21.54
CA ALA A 378 12.90 19.53 -21.14
C ALA A 378 11.73 19.18 -20.19
N VAL A 379 11.14 18.00 -20.33
CA VAL A 379 10.10 17.50 -19.42
C VAL A 379 10.70 17.10 -18.07
N VAL A 380 11.87 16.45 -18.10
CA VAL A 380 12.65 16.14 -16.89
C VAL A 380 12.97 17.42 -16.12
N GLN A 381 13.48 18.45 -16.79
CA GLN A 381 13.82 19.73 -16.17
C GLN A 381 12.59 20.40 -15.54
N ARG A 382 11.47 20.47 -16.27
CA ARG A 382 10.21 21.02 -15.73
C ARG A 382 9.72 20.27 -14.49
N LEU A 383 9.85 18.94 -14.46
CA LEU A 383 9.51 18.15 -13.29
C LEU A 383 10.47 18.41 -12.12
N ARG A 384 11.77 18.55 -12.38
CA ARG A 384 12.74 18.95 -11.33
C ARG A 384 12.37 20.30 -10.73
N ASP A 385 12.11 21.29 -11.57
CA ASP A 385 11.72 22.63 -11.13
C ASP A 385 10.41 22.61 -10.32
N PHE A 386 9.45 21.77 -10.73
CA PHE A 386 8.21 21.56 -9.99
C PHE A 386 8.44 20.92 -8.61
N TYR A 387 9.28 19.89 -8.51
CA TYR A 387 9.51 19.20 -7.24
C TYR A 387 10.42 19.96 -6.28
N ARG A 388 11.37 20.77 -6.78
CA ARG A 388 12.35 21.51 -5.97
C ARG A 388 11.76 22.18 -4.73
N PRO A 389 10.70 23.01 -4.79
CA PRO A 389 10.16 23.63 -3.57
C PRO A 389 9.64 22.59 -2.55
N PHE A 390 9.05 21.48 -3.02
CA PHE A 390 8.57 20.41 -2.14
C PHE A 390 9.72 19.58 -1.56
N ASN A 391 10.79 19.38 -2.33
CA ASN A 391 12.00 18.69 -1.87
C ASN A 391 12.71 19.51 -0.78
N MET A 392 12.89 20.81 -0.99
CA MET A 392 13.48 21.69 0.02
C MET A 392 12.67 21.68 1.32
N LYS A 393 11.34 21.74 1.23
CA LYS A 393 10.46 21.57 2.41
C LYS A 393 10.68 20.20 3.06
N PHE A 394 10.74 19.12 2.29
CA PHE A 394 10.97 17.78 2.81
C PHE A 394 12.33 17.63 3.49
N TYR A 395 13.39 18.24 2.95
CA TYR A 395 14.72 18.24 3.55
C TYR A 395 14.72 18.97 4.89
N GLN A 396 14.05 20.13 4.95
CA GLN A 396 13.87 20.87 6.20
C GLN A 396 13.09 20.06 7.24
N MET A 397 11.97 19.44 6.84
CA MET A 397 11.15 18.64 7.75
C MET A 397 11.92 17.45 8.33
N THR A 398 12.71 16.77 7.49
CA THR A 398 13.43 15.55 7.89
C THR A 398 14.80 15.82 8.50
N GLY A 399 15.31 17.05 8.40
CA GLY A 399 16.68 17.40 8.79
C GLY A 399 17.75 16.72 7.94
N HIS A 400 17.41 16.30 6.71
CA HIS A 400 18.32 15.57 5.83
C HIS A 400 18.14 15.99 4.37
N ASN A 401 19.24 16.38 3.72
CA ASN A 401 19.25 16.64 2.28
C ASN A 401 19.58 15.33 1.54
N PHE A 402 18.68 14.91 0.65
CA PHE A 402 18.84 13.68 -0.13
C PHE A 402 19.55 13.88 -1.49
N GLY A 403 19.91 15.12 -1.84
CA GLY A 403 20.73 15.44 -3.01
C GLY A 403 20.03 15.30 -4.36
N TRP A 404 18.73 15.62 -4.44
CA TRP A 404 17.98 15.54 -5.70
C TRP A 404 17.94 16.86 -6.49
N ASP A 405 18.37 17.96 -5.88
CA ASP A 405 18.25 19.34 -6.38
C ASP A 405 19.59 20.07 -6.50
#